data_AF-A0A1F9I1Q5-F1
#
_entry.id   AF-A0A1F9I1Q5-F1
#
_cell.length_a   1.000
_cell.length_b   1.000
_cell.length_c   1.000
_cell.angle_alpha   90.00
_cell.angle_beta   90.00
_cell.angle_gamma   90.00
#
_symmetry.space_group_name_H-M   'P 1'
#
loop_
_entity.id
_entity.type
_entity.pdbx_description
1 polymer ?
#
loop_
_entity_poly.entity_id
_entity_poly.type
_entity_poly.pdbx_seq_one_letter_code
_entity_poly.pdbx_strand_id
1 'polypeptide(L)'
;FRPDTLILGGVVLVVAYLAMTPLAMLIYGSLQSGFMVGPGEFTLANYIEAYSDREFYSLFLNSFIYAIGVSIFTFLIGTILAWVCERTNTPGRKLFAVLAVAAYIIPGVLLTISWILLLSPRIGLLNNLLTTLFGLAESPLTIYSYWGMIWTASVHLYPLNFLIMSAAFRSMDSSLEEAAWAAGANNLTCLWQITLKVLRPALLSTILILFIRGIESFEVPALIGIPARIYVFTTKIYEAASGFPPALGLAGANASILLFISVLGVFLYQKMTAQKESFTTITGKGFRPRIIDLGRGKYLASAGCILFFMVTLFLPVLALLGTSFSRHMVALTPEAFKNFSLEEYRFVLSYPIITRAFRNSVILAAGSATVVMFLTSIIAWITVRTKIPGRWMLDALTFIPIAIPGVIMGVSMIFVYLTLPIPIYGTLWILLVAYVTLYLPYGIRVASATMVQIHKELEEASTASGASWAQTFFRIVLPLLLPGFLSGWIYVAIISLRELSASIFLVGQGTEVLSTVVFSLWDGGSISSVAALGVLMTFFLIVLALIVQRWQRRLGILRE
;
A
#
# COMPACT_ATOMS: atom_id res chain seq x y z
N PHE A 1 19.51 37.43 2.48
CA PHE A 1 19.21 35.98 2.42
C PHE A 1 19.04 35.57 0.97
N ARG A 2 19.66 34.48 0.53
CA ARG A 2 19.42 33.96 -0.83
C ARG A 2 17.98 33.41 -0.89
N PRO A 3 17.19 33.70 -1.94
CA PRO A 3 15.81 33.24 -2.06
C PRO A 3 15.69 31.72 -1.94
N ASP A 4 16.68 30.97 -2.42
CA ASP A 4 16.74 29.51 -2.33
C ASP A 4 16.75 28.99 -0.88
N THR A 5 17.39 29.73 0.04
CA THR A 5 17.45 29.37 1.46
C THR A 5 16.10 29.60 2.16
N LEU A 6 15.35 30.62 1.74
CA LEU A 6 14.00 30.88 2.25
C LEU A 6 13.01 29.81 1.76
N ILE A 7 13.11 29.41 0.49
CA ILE A 7 12.32 28.32 -0.07
C ILE A 7 12.63 27.01 0.67
N LEU A 8 13.91 26.68 0.87
CA LEU A 8 14.31 25.52 1.66
C LEU A 8 13.72 25.57 3.07
N GLY A 9 13.86 26.71 3.77
CA GLY A 9 13.33 26.88 5.12
C GLY A 9 11.81 26.67 5.19
N GLY A 10 11.06 27.27 4.26
CA GLY A 10 9.61 27.11 4.18
C GLY A 10 9.19 25.67 3.93
N VAL A 11 9.85 24.98 2.98
CA VAL A 11 9.57 23.57 2.67
C VAL A 11 9.93 22.67 3.85
N VAL A 12 11.07 22.89 4.51
CA VAL A 12 11.45 22.13 5.71
C VAL A 12 10.39 22.29 6.80
N LEU A 13 9.89 23.50 7.06
CA LEU A 13 8.86 23.74 8.07
C LEU A 13 7.56 23.02 7.73
N VAL A 14 7.11 23.05 6.47
CA VAL A 14 5.89 22.35 6.03
C VAL A 14 6.06 20.83 6.18
N VAL A 15 7.18 20.27 5.72
CA VAL A 15 7.42 18.81 5.80
C VAL A 15 7.61 18.38 7.26
N ALA A 16 8.30 19.18 8.08
CA ALA A 16 8.43 18.91 9.51
C ALA A 16 7.07 18.96 10.22
N TYR A 17 6.21 19.92 9.89
CA TYR A 17 4.85 19.96 10.40
C TYR A 17 4.07 18.68 10.04
N LEU A 18 4.13 18.24 8.79
CA LEU A 18 3.45 17.04 8.34
C LEU A 18 4.01 15.77 8.99
N ALA A 19 5.33 15.60 9.04
CA ALA A 19 5.96 14.36 9.48
C ALA A 19 6.14 14.25 11.00
N MET A 20 6.57 15.33 11.67
CA MET A 20 6.95 15.29 13.08
C MET A 20 5.79 15.59 14.03
N THR A 21 4.87 16.47 13.64
CA THR A 21 3.76 16.88 14.52
C THR A 21 2.85 15.70 14.89
N PRO A 22 2.42 14.82 13.97
CA PRO A 22 1.60 13.67 14.34
C PRO A 22 2.33 12.72 15.29
N LEU A 23 3.63 12.49 15.07
CA LEU A 23 4.44 11.66 15.97
C LEU A 23 4.55 12.26 17.37
N ALA A 24 4.87 13.54 17.46
CA ALA A 24 4.98 14.24 18.73
C ALA A 24 3.63 14.26 19.47
N MET A 25 2.54 14.53 18.75
CA MET A 25 1.19 14.57 19.32
C MET A 25 0.66 13.19 19.72
N LEU A 26 1.09 12.12 19.05
CA LEU A 26 0.78 10.75 19.48
C LEU A 26 1.37 10.46 20.86
N ILE A 27 2.66 10.77 21.05
CA ILE A 27 3.36 10.55 22.32
C ILE A 27 2.84 11.50 23.41
N TYR A 28 2.52 12.74 23.04
CA TYR A 28 1.88 13.67 23.96
C TYR A 28 0.51 13.16 24.40
N GLY A 29 -0.34 12.76 23.44
CA GLY A 29 -1.70 12.29 23.70
C GLY A 29 -1.77 10.98 24.47
N SER A 30 -0.81 10.06 24.28
CA SER A 30 -0.72 8.81 25.05
C SER A 30 -0.38 9.02 26.52
N LEU A 31 0.25 10.15 26.87
CA LEU A 31 0.60 10.53 28.24
C LEU A 31 -0.50 11.34 28.94
N GLN A 32 -1.65 11.57 28.31
CA GLN A 32 -2.73 12.38 28.87
C GLN A 32 -3.81 11.51 29.54
N SER A 33 -4.25 11.88 30.74
CA SER A 33 -5.27 11.13 31.51
C SER A 33 -6.69 11.22 30.94
N GLY A 34 -7.01 12.25 30.15
CA GLY A 34 -8.36 12.48 29.64
C GLY A 34 -8.41 13.49 28.51
N PHE A 35 -8.02 13.08 27.30
CA PHE A 35 -7.88 13.98 26.15
C PHE A 35 -9.19 14.63 25.66
N MET A 36 -10.35 14.01 25.94
CA MET A 36 -11.67 14.51 25.53
C MET A 36 -12.46 15.19 26.67
N VAL A 37 -11.94 15.18 27.90
CA VAL A 37 -12.69 15.63 29.11
C VAL A 37 -12.10 16.93 29.69
N GLY A 38 -10.95 17.40 29.19
CA GLY A 38 -10.32 18.65 29.62
C GLY A 38 -8.80 18.62 29.44
N PRO A 39 -8.05 19.61 29.95
CA PRO A 39 -6.60 19.49 30.06
C PRO A 39 -6.30 18.32 31.01
N GLY A 40 -5.90 17.19 30.44
CA GLY A 40 -5.48 16.04 31.21
C GLY A 40 -4.18 16.32 31.98
N GLU A 41 -3.93 15.48 32.98
CA GLU A 41 -2.63 15.45 33.64
C GLU A 41 -1.71 14.48 32.90
N PHE A 42 -0.40 14.78 32.94
CA PHE A 42 0.60 13.84 32.47
C PHE A 42 0.60 12.60 33.36
N THR A 43 0.39 11.44 32.76
CA THR A 43 0.28 10.16 33.46
C THR A 43 0.82 9.01 32.61
N LEU A 44 1.25 7.95 33.29
CA LEU A 44 1.57 6.66 32.66
C LEU A 44 0.43 5.66 32.75
N ALA A 45 -0.74 6.05 33.26
CA ALA A 45 -1.89 5.17 33.45
C ALA A 45 -2.28 4.41 32.17
N ASN A 46 -2.32 5.09 31.02
CA ASN A 46 -2.63 4.45 29.73
C ASN A 46 -1.63 3.33 29.36
N TYR A 47 -0.34 3.52 29.66
CA TYR A 47 0.70 2.52 29.40
C TYR A 47 0.63 1.36 30.40
N ILE A 48 0.36 1.67 31.67
CA ILE A 48 0.16 0.66 32.71
C ILE A 48 -1.04 -0.21 32.33
N GLU A 49 -2.16 0.40 31.96
CA GLU A 49 -3.37 -0.29 31.51
C GLU A 49 -3.09 -1.15 30.27
N ALA A 50 -2.48 -0.57 29.21
CA ALA A 50 -2.20 -1.29 27.97
C ALA A 50 -1.27 -2.51 28.17
N TYR A 51 -0.24 -2.38 28.99
CA TYR A 51 0.83 -3.39 29.09
C TYR A 51 0.70 -4.33 30.28
N SER A 52 -0.14 -3.98 31.27
CA SER A 52 -0.49 -4.88 32.38
C SER A 52 -1.76 -5.68 32.09
N ASP A 53 -2.44 -5.43 30.97
CA ASP A 53 -3.56 -6.24 30.51
C ASP A 53 -3.12 -7.72 30.38
N ARG A 54 -3.96 -8.63 30.86
CA ARG A 54 -3.75 -10.08 30.74
C ARG A 54 -3.69 -10.52 29.28
N GLU A 55 -4.37 -9.78 28.40
CA GLU A 55 -4.37 -10.03 26.96
C GLU A 55 -3.15 -9.41 26.23
N PHE A 56 -2.30 -8.62 26.90
CA PHE A 56 -1.17 -7.96 26.23
C PHE A 56 -0.20 -8.97 25.58
N TYR A 57 0.09 -10.08 26.26
CA TYR A 57 1.01 -11.09 25.73
C TYR A 57 0.45 -11.77 24.47
N SER A 58 -0.85 -12.11 24.48
CA SER A 58 -1.49 -12.69 23.29
C SER A 58 -1.57 -11.65 22.17
N LEU A 59 -1.93 -10.40 22.47
CA LEU A 59 -1.94 -9.30 21.51
C LEU A 59 -0.58 -9.11 20.81
N PHE A 60 0.49 -9.08 21.60
CA PHE A 60 1.86 -8.96 21.10
C PHE A 60 2.23 -10.16 20.21
N LEU A 61 2.01 -11.38 20.70
CA LEU A 61 2.36 -12.60 19.98
C LEU A 61 1.55 -12.75 18.69
N ASN A 62 0.23 -12.49 18.72
CA ASN A 62 -0.65 -12.54 17.57
C ASN A 62 -0.20 -11.56 16.48
N SER A 63 0.17 -10.33 16.88
CA SER A 63 0.67 -9.30 15.96
C SER A 63 1.96 -9.73 15.27
N PHE A 64 2.90 -10.33 16.02
CA PHE A 64 4.17 -10.82 15.47
C PHE A 64 3.99 -12.07 14.59
N ILE A 65 3.22 -13.06 15.03
CA ILE A 65 2.91 -14.27 14.24
C ILE A 65 2.26 -13.86 12.91
N TYR A 66 1.29 -12.95 12.96
CA TYR A 66 0.62 -12.43 11.78
C TYR A 66 1.61 -11.70 10.86
N ALA A 67 2.37 -10.73 11.36
CA ALA A 67 3.30 -9.95 10.55
C ALA A 67 4.43 -10.81 9.94
N ILE A 68 5.00 -11.75 10.70
CA ILE A 68 6.02 -12.69 10.20
C ILE A 68 5.41 -13.60 9.13
N GLY A 69 4.24 -14.19 9.40
CA GLY A 69 3.53 -15.04 8.45
C GLY A 69 3.25 -14.33 7.14
N VAL A 70 2.69 -13.12 7.20
CA VAL A 70 2.46 -12.26 6.02
C VAL A 70 3.77 -11.97 5.29
N SER A 71 4.83 -11.59 6.01
CA SER A 71 6.11 -11.25 5.38
C SER A 71 6.70 -12.41 4.59
N ILE A 72 6.71 -13.62 5.16
CA ILE A 72 7.28 -14.82 4.54
C ILE A 72 6.43 -15.25 3.34
N PHE A 73 5.11 -15.37 3.49
CA PHE A 73 4.24 -15.84 2.41
C PHE A 73 4.19 -14.84 1.25
N THR A 74 4.08 -13.55 1.55
CA THR A 74 4.15 -12.49 0.53
C THR A 74 5.49 -12.51 -0.20
N PHE A 75 6.59 -12.68 0.55
CA PHE A 75 7.93 -12.78 0.00
C PHE A 75 8.05 -13.97 -0.95
N LEU A 76 7.59 -15.16 -0.55
CA LEU A 76 7.65 -16.36 -1.39
C LEU A 76 6.83 -16.19 -2.67
N ILE A 77 5.55 -15.80 -2.54
CA ILE A 77 4.64 -15.65 -3.68
C ILE A 77 5.19 -14.63 -4.70
N GLY A 78 5.50 -13.41 -4.24
CA GLY A 78 5.95 -12.35 -5.13
C GLY A 78 7.33 -12.61 -5.72
N THR A 79 8.26 -13.24 -4.99
CA THR A 79 9.61 -13.55 -5.49
C THR A 79 9.58 -14.66 -6.52
N ILE A 80 8.79 -15.72 -6.29
CA ILE A 80 8.60 -16.81 -7.27
C ILE A 80 7.99 -16.24 -8.55
N LEU A 81 6.93 -15.42 -8.43
CA LEU A 81 6.29 -14.80 -9.59
C LEU A 81 7.24 -13.87 -10.35
N ALA A 82 8.03 -13.06 -9.64
CA ALA A 82 9.04 -12.19 -10.24
C ALA A 82 10.14 -13.00 -10.96
N TRP A 83 10.63 -14.07 -10.34
CA TRP A 83 11.61 -14.95 -10.96
C TRP A 83 11.06 -15.61 -12.23
N VAL A 84 9.82 -16.14 -12.19
CA VAL A 84 9.16 -16.70 -13.38
C VAL A 84 9.06 -15.65 -14.48
N CYS A 85 8.65 -14.42 -14.17
CA CYS A 85 8.42 -13.40 -15.18
C CYS A 85 9.71 -12.81 -15.78
N GLU A 86 10.75 -12.60 -14.96
CA GLU A 86 11.97 -11.90 -15.36
C GLU A 86 13.09 -12.84 -15.83
N ARG A 87 13.17 -14.05 -15.26
CA ARG A 87 14.34 -14.92 -15.38
C ARG A 87 14.08 -16.18 -16.23
N THR A 88 12.84 -16.49 -16.58
CA THR A 88 12.50 -17.73 -17.30
C THR A 88 11.85 -17.48 -18.67
N ASN A 89 11.85 -18.52 -19.52
CA ASN A 89 11.18 -18.51 -20.82
C ASN A 89 9.69 -18.90 -20.77
N THR A 90 9.03 -18.72 -19.61
CA THR A 90 7.62 -19.08 -19.40
C THR A 90 6.70 -18.36 -20.39
N PRO A 91 5.87 -19.08 -21.17
CA PRO A 91 4.86 -18.49 -22.03
C PRO A 91 3.88 -17.62 -21.23
N GLY A 92 3.55 -16.43 -21.74
CA GLY A 92 2.62 -15.51 -21.08
C GLY A 92 3.23 -14.62 -20.00
N ARG A 93 4.55 -14.70 -19.73
CA ARG A 93 5.23 -13.91 -18.67
C ARG A 93 4.94 -12.41 -18.67
N LYS A 94 4.79 -11.77 -19.84
CA LYS A 94 4.43 -10.34 -19.93
C LYS A 94 3.02 -10.07 -19.40
N LEU A 95 2.06 -10.95 -19.72
CA LEU A 95 0.70 -10.86 -19.21
C LEU A 95 0.69 -11.06 -17.68
N PHE A 96 1.44 -12.04 -17.17
CA PHE A 96 1.56 -12.27 -15.73
C PHE A 96 2.14 -11.08 -14.98
N ALA A 97 3.15 -10.40 -15.55
CA ALA A 97 3.68 -9.17 -14.97
C ALA A 97 2.63 -8.05 -14.92
N VAL A 98 1.81 -7.90 -15.97
CA VAL A 98 0.70 -6.93 -15.99
C VAL A 98 -0.37 -7.29 -14.96
N LEU A 99 -0.77 -8.56 -14.88
CA LEU A 99 -1.77 -9.03 -13.91
C LEU A 99 -1.29 -8.87 -12.46
N ALA A 100 0.00 -9.10 -12.19
CA ALA A 100 0.59 -8.87 -10.88
C ALA A 100 0.43 -7.41 -10.44
N VAL A 101 0.75 -6.46 -11.33
CA VAL A 101 0.58 -5.02 -11.05
C VAL A 101 -0.90 -4.65 -10.95
N ALA A 102 -1.75 -5.22 -11.81
CA ALA A 102 -3.19 -4.96 -11.79
C ALA A 102 -3.86 -5.44 -10.49
N ALA A 103 -3.40 -6.54 -9.90
CA ALA A 103 -3.92 -7.04 -8.63
C ALA A 103 -3.70 -6.04 -7.48
N TYR A 104 -2.65 -5.21 -7.55
CA TYR A 104 -2.44 -4.15 -6.58
C TYR A 104 -3.50 -3.05 -6.66
N ILE A 105 -4.33 -2.97 -7.70
CA ILE A 105 -5.32 -1.90 -7.86
C ILE A 105 -6.53 -2.13 -6.95
N ILE A 106 -6.86 -3.39 -6.63
CA ILE A 106 -8.06 -3.74 -5.84
C ILE A 106 -7.87 -3.28 -4.39
N PRO A 107 -8.75 -2.44 -3.81
CA PRO A 107 -8.68 -2.04 -2.41
C PRO A 107 -8.55 -3.25 -1.45
N GLY A 108 -7.69 -3.15 -0.43
CA GLY A 108 -7.42 -4.26 0.49
C GLY A 108 -8.66 -4.68 1.28
N VAL A 109 -9.49 -3.72 1.68
CA VAL A 109 -10.82 -3.96 2.28
C VAL A 109 -11.72 -4.83 1.39
N LEU A 110 -11.81 -4.53 0.09
CA LEU A 110 -12.65 -5.28 -0.85
C LEU A 110 -12.10 -6.67 -1.13
N LEU A 111 -10.78 -6.78 -1.27
CA LEU A 111 -10.13 -8.07 -1.42
C LEU A 111 -10.36 -8.96 -0.19
N THR A 112 -10.28 -8.38 1.01
CA THR A 112 -10.57 -9.10 2.26
C THR A 112 -12.01 -9.58 2.32
N ILE A 113 -12.97 -8.70 2.02
CA ILE A 113 -14.40 -9.04 1.97
C ILE A 113 -14.66 -10.14 0.94
N SER A 114 -14.05 -10.06 -0.25
CA SER A 114 -14.23 -11.09 -1.28
C SER A 114 -13.73 -12.48 -0.86
N TRP A 115 -12.65 -12.56 -0.07
CA TRP A 115 -12.20 -13.82 0.51
C TRP A 115 -13.15 -14.34 1.58
N ILE A 116 -13.77 -13.45 2.36
CA ILE A 116 -14.84 -13.83 3.30
C ILE A 116 -16.06 -14.38 2.54
N LEU A 117 -16.47 -13.72 1.46
CA LEU A 117 -17.56 -14.19 0.59
C LEU A 117 -17.25 -15.54 -0.06
N LEU A 118 -15.98 -15.93 -0.20
CA LEU A 118 -15.60 -17.23 -0.73
C LEU A 118 -15.55 -18.30 0.36
N LEU A 119 -14.89 -18.01 1.49
CA LEU A 119 -14.40 -19.00 2.44
C LEU A 119 -15.05 -18.92 3.83
N SER A 120 -16.00 -18.02 4.05
CA SER A 120 -16.79 -18.01 5.30
C SER A 120 -17.57 -19.32 5.45
N PRO A 121 -17.60 -19.94 6.63
CA PRO A 121 -18.42 -21.13 6.86
C PRO A 121 -19.92 -20.88 6.70
N ARG A 122 -20.36 -19.62 6.92
CA ARG A 122 -21.79 -19.25 6.92
C ARG A 122 -22.30 -18.78 5.56
N ILE A 123 -21.45 -18.05 4.83
CA ILE A 123 -21.86 -17.31 3.62
C ILE A 123 -20.94 -17.57 2.42
N GLY A 124 -19.96 -18.47 2.57
CA GLY A 124 -18.92 -18.71 1.59
C GLY A 124 -19.45 -19.39 0.33
N LEU A 125 -19.34 -18.73 -0.82
CA LEU A 125 -19.74 -19.26 -2.12
C LEU A 125 -18.98 -20.55 -2.48
N LEU A 126 -17.69 -20.64 -2.12
CA LEU A 126 -16.90 -21.85 -2.36
C LEU A 126 -17.29 -22.97 -1.39
N ASN A 127 -17.54 -22.65 -0.11
CA ASN A 127 -18.04 -23.64 0.84
C ASN A 127 -19.38 -24.22 0.39
N ASN A 128 -20.32 -23.37 -0.02
CA ASN A 128 -21.61 -23.80 -0.54
C ASN A 128 -21.45 -24.75 -1.75
N LEU A 129 -20.54 -24.42 -2.68
CA LEU A 129 -20.24 -25.28 -3.81
C LEU A 129 -19.69 -26.64 -3.37
N LEU A 130 -18.73 -26.66 -2.44
CA LEU A 130 -18.12 -27.90 -1.95
C LEU A 130 -19.12 -28.76 -1.18
N THR A 131 -19.96 -28.16 -0.32
CA THR A 131 -20.99 -28.89 0.42
C THR A 131 -22.03 -29.51 -0.52
N THR A 132 -22.44 -28.79 -1.57
CA THR A 132 -23.40 -29.32 -2.56
C THR A 132 -22.78 -30.40 -3.44
N LEU A 133 -21.52 -30.25 -3.88
CA LEU A 133 -20.85 -31.24 -4.74
C LEU A 133 -20.49 -32.53 -4.01
N PHE A 134 -20.05 -32.44 -2.75
CA PHE A 134 -19.54 -33.58 -1.98
C PHE A 134 -20.52 -34.07 -0.89
N GLY A 135 -21.70 -33.46 -0.75
CA GLY A 135 -22.70 -33.86 0.24
C GLY A 135 -22.24 -33.68 1.69
N LEU A 136 -21.42 -32.67 1.96
CA LEU A 136 -20.84 -32.44 3.30
C LEU A 136 -21.89 -31.81 4.24
N ALA A 137 -21.93 -32.27 5.48
CA ALA A 137 -22.82 -31.74 6.53
C ALA A 137 -22.37 -30.35 7.04
N GLU A 138 -21.08 -30.06 6.98
CA GLU A 138 -20.48 -28.81 7.45
C GLU A 138 -19.56 -28.20 6.39
N SER A 139 -19.40 -26.88 6.46
CA SER A 139 -18.48 -26.12 5.60
C SER A 139 -17.02 -26.53 5.86
N PRO A 140 -16.29 -27.06 4.87
CA PRO A 140 -14.96 -27.62 5.08
C PRO A 140 -13.86 -26.58 5.28
N LEU A 141 -14.08 -25.33 4.85
CA LEU A 141 -13.10 -24.25 4.92
C LEU A 141 -13.58 -23.12 5.82
N THR A 142 -12.65 -22.47 6.51
CA THR A 142 -12.91 -21.23 7.27
C THR A 142 -11.85 -20.19 7.02
N ILE A 143 -12.29 -18.99 6.66
CA ILE A 143 -11.42 -17.81 6.57
C ILE A 143 -11.02 -17.27 7.96
N TYR A 144 -11.82 -17.52 8.99
CA TYR A 144 -11.66 -16.95 10.33
C TYR A 144 -10.56 -17.70 11.11
N SER A 145 -9.30 -17.45 10.75
CA SER A 145 -8.11 -18.08 11.33
C SER A 145 -6.84 -17.28 11.03
N TYR A 146 -5.73 -17.59 11.70
CA TYR A 146 -4.41 -17.05 11.36
C TYR A 146 -4.05 -17.26 9.88
N TRP A 147 -4.33 -18.45 9.36
CA TRP A 147 -4.04 -18.77 7.97
C TRP A 147 -4.87 -17.95 6.99
N GLY A 148 -6.16 -17.74 7.29
CA GLY A 148 -7.00 -16.86 6.48
C GLY A 148 -6.52 -15.41 6.51
N MET A 149 -6.09 -14.91 7.67
CA MET A 149 -5.47 -13.58 7.79
C MET A 149 -4.16 -13.50 6.98
N ILE A 150 -3.23 -14.43 7.17
CA ILE A 150 -1.92 -14.44 6.50
C ILE A 150 -2.09 -14.55 4.99
N TRP A 151 -2.94 -15.47 4.51
CA TRP A 151 -3.21 -15.65 3.10
C TRP A 151 -3.78 -14.39 2.46
N THR A 152 -4.84 -13.83 3.05
CA THR A 152 -5.55 -12.66 2.50
C THR A 152 -4.63 -11.45 2.40
N ALA A 153 -3.86 -11.16 3.46
CA ALA A 153 -2.89 -10.08 3.44
C ALA A 153 -1.73 -10.35 2.46
N SER A 154 -1.30 -11.60 2.32
CA SER A 154 -0.24 -11.95 1.35
C SER A 154 -0.70 -11.79 -0.09
N VAL A 155 -1.95 -12.14 -0.39
CA VAL A 155 -2.57 -11.93 -1.70
C VAL A 155 -2.71 -10.43 -2.01
N HIS A 156 -2.93 -9.60 -1.01
CA HIS A 156 -2.97 -8.14 -1.18
C HIS A 156 -1.57 -7.53 -1.42
N LEU A 157 -0.56 -8.02 -0.71
CA LEU A 157 0.79 -7.42 -0.68
C LEU A 157 1.79 -8.03 -1.66
N TYR A 158 1.54 -9.21 -2.26
CA TYR A 158 2.48 -9.81 -3.21
C TYR A 158 2.81 -8.93 -4.41
N PRO A 159 1.91 -8.06 -4.95
CA PRO A 159 2.27 -7.19 -6.05
C PRO A 159 3.39 -6.21 -5.72
N LEU A 160 3.43 -5.71 -4.48
CA LEU A 160 4.50 -4.85 -3.99
C LEU A 160 5.83 -5.61 -3.99
N ASN A 161 5.83 -6.84 -3.47
CA ASN A 161 7.01 -7.70 -3.48
C ASN A 161 7.46 -8.06 -4.90
N PHE A 162 6.51 -8.38 -5.79
CA PHE A 162 6.77 -8.64 -7.20
C PHE A 162 7.52 -7.47 -7.85
N LEU A 163 7.08 -6.23 -7.64
CA LEU A 163 7.74 -5.04 -8.17
C LEU A 163 9.17 -4.88 -7.65
N ILE A 164 9.38 -5.06 -6.34
CA ILE A 164 10.70 -4.93 -5.70
C ILE A 164 11.65 -6.01 -6.23
N MET A 165 11.18 -7.26 -6.27
CA MET A 165 12.00 -8.39 -6.70
C MET A 165 12.24 -8.41 -8.20
N SER A 166 11.26 -7.99 -9.02
CA SER A 166 11.45 -7.83 -10.46
C SER A 166 12.55 -6.83 -10.78
N ALA A 167 12.57 -5.68 -10.07
CA ALA A 167 13.64 -4.71 -10.21
C ALA A 167 15.00 -5.30 -9.82
N ALA A 168 15.06 -6.02 -8.69
CA ALA A 168 16.29 -6.66 -8.22
C ALA A 168 16.83 -7.72 -9.20
N PHE A 169 15.96 -8.55 -9.79
CA PHE A 169 16.33 -9.54 -10.80
C PHE A 169 16.80 -8.91 -12.12
N ARG A 170 16.23 -7.77 -12.52
CA ARG A 170 16.65 -7.04 -13.73
C ARG A 170 17.99 -6.31 -13.54
N SER A 171 18.28 -5.82 -12.34
CA SER A 171 19.51 -5.06 -12.05
C SER A 171 20.74 -5.94 -11.77
N MET A 172 20.56 -7.26 -11.66
CA MET A 172 21.64 -8.18 -11.29
C MET A 172 22.50 -8.52 -12.51
N ASP A 173 23.82 -8.42 -12.38
CA ASP A 173 24.78 -8.86 -13.39
C ASP A 173 24.73 -10.39 -13.56
N SER A 174 24.45 -10.85 -14.79
CA SER A 174 24.43 -12.28 -15.14
C SER A 174 25.82 -12.88 -15.30
N SER A 175 26.90 -12.10 -15.27
CA SER A 175 28.28 -12.58 -15.45
C SER A 175 28.66 -13.67 -14.45
N LEU A 176 28.26 -13.53 -13.19
CA LEU A 176 28.51 -14.53 -12.14
C LEU A 176 27.75 -15.84 -12.41
N GLU A 177 26.55 -15.75 -12.99
CA GLU A 177 25.75 -16.92 -13.35
C GLU A 177 26.31 -17.60 -14.61
N GLU A 178 26.77 -16.82 -15.59
CA GLU A 178 27.41 -17.30 -16.80
C GLU A 178 28.75 -17.99 -16.50
N ALA A 179 29.56 -17.42 -15.61
CA ALA A 179 30.78 -18.06 -15.12
C ALA A 179 30.48 -19.39 -14.43
N ALA A 180 29.40 -19.47 -13.66
CA ALA A 180 28.98 -20.70 -13.00
C ALA A 180 28.54 -21.77 -13.99
N TRP A 181 27.72 -21.39 -14.97
CA TRP A 181 27.30 -22.30 -16.04
C TRP A 181 28.49 -22.79 -16.87
N ALA A 182 29.45 -21.91 -17.17
CA ALA A 182 30.69 -22.30 -17.86
C ALA A 182 31.55 -23.25 -17.01
N ALA A 183 31.54 -23.11 -15.69
CA ALA A 183 32.18 -24.01 -14.74
C ALA A 183 31.40 -25.33 -14.49
N GLY A 184 30.28 -25.56 -15.19
CA GLY A 184 29.50 -26.79 -15.08
C GLY A 184 28.40 -26.78 -14.01
N ALA A 185 28.11 -25.64 -13.38
CA ALA A 185 27.00 -25.54 -12.43
C ALA A 185 25.66 -25.70 -13.16
N ASN A 186 24.73 -26.48 -12.58
CA ASN A 186 23.37 -26.54 -13.06
C ASN A 186 22.55 -25.32 -12.58
N ASN A 187 21.33 -25.13 -13.14
CA ASN A 187 20.47 -23.99 -12.83
C ASN A 187 20.10 -23.88 -11.34
N LEU A 188 19.93 -25.01 -10.65
CA LEU A 188 19.55 -25.02 -9.23
C LEU A 188 20.74 -24.61 -8.35
N THR A 189 21.93 -25.11 -8.64
CA THR A 189 23.18 -24.70 -7.99
C THR A 189 23.44 -23.22 -8.21
N CYS A 190 23.29 -22.73 -9.45
CA CYS A 190 23.43 -21.31 -9.77
C CYS A 190 22.43 -20.45 -8.98
N LEU A 191 21.16 -20.85 -8.94
CA LEU A 191 20.12 -20.15 -8.17
C LEU A 191 20.48 -20.04 -6.67
N TRP A 192 20.78 -21.16 -6.01
CA TRP A 192 21.01 -21.19 -4.56
C TRP A 192 22.36 -20.60 -4.15
N GLN A 193 23.41 -20.88 -4.90
CA GLN A 193 24.77 -20.54 -4.50
C GLN A 193 25.22 -19.17 -5.00
N ILE A 194 24.61 -18.64 -6.05
CA ILE A 194 25.02 -17.38 -6.69
C ILE A 194 23.88 -16.38 -6.65
N THR A 195 22.79 -16.63 -7.40
CA THR A 195 21.68 -15.67 -7.54
C THR A 195 21.13 -15.24 -6.18
N LEU A 196 20.73 -16.19 -5.33
CA LEU A 196 20.18 -15.86 -4.01
C LEU A 196 21.22 -15.22 -3.09
N LYS A 197 22.51 -15.58 -3.19
CA LYS A 197 23.57 -14.99 -2.35
C LYS A 197 23.85 -13.54 -2.74
N VAL A 198 23.94 -13.25 -4.03
CA VAL A 198 24.08 -11.88 -4.57
C VAL A 198 22.85 -11.06 -4.19
N LEU A 199 21.65 -11.65 -4.23
CA LEU A 199 20.41 -10.97 -3.88
C LEU A 199 20.16 -10.87 -2.37
N ARG A 200 20.91 -11.54 -1.49
CA ARG A 200 20.69 -11.57 -0.02
C ARG A 200 20.33 -10.19 0.57
N PRO A 201 21.05 -9.11 0.27
CA PRO A 201 20.70 -7.79 0.82
C PRO A 201 19.35 -7.28 0.34
N ALA A 202 18.95 -7.58 -0.90
CA ALA A 202 17.63 -7.23 -1.43
C ALA A 202 16.54 -8.13 -0.84
N LEU A 203 16.81 -9.43 -0.69
CA LEU A 203 15.86 -10.38 -0.08
C LEU A 203 15.54 -9.97 1.36
N LEU A 204 16.58 -9.71 2.18
CA LEU A 204 16.40 -9.33 3.58
C LEU A 204 15.71 -7.97 3.74
N SER A 205 16.09 -6.96 2.96
CA SER A 205 15.42 -5.66 3.00
C SER A 205 13.96 -5.78 2.57
N THR A 206 13.65 -6.69 1.64
CA THR A 206 12.29 -6.93 1.16
C THR A 206 11.42 -7.65 2.19
N ILE A 207 11.94 -8.68 2.86
CA ILE A 207 11.23 -9.33 3.97
C ILE A 207 10.91 -8.31 5.07
N LEU A 208 11.87 -7.43 5.40
CA LEU A 208 11.70 -6.43 6.44
C LEU A 208 10.62 -5.39 6.09
N ILE A 209 10.61 -4.87 4.85
CA ILE A 209 9.52 -3.95 4.45
C ILE A 209 8.16 -4.65 4.44
N LEU A 210 8.10 -5.94 4.07
CA LEU A 210 6.86 -6.72 4.12
C LEU A 210 6.40 -7.00 5.55
N PHE A 211 7.32 -7.19 6.49
CA PHE A 211 7.00 -7.27 7.92
C PHE A 211 6.38 -5.97 8.43
N ILE A 212 6.96 -4.81 8.06
CA ILE A 212 6.41 -3.50 8.40
C ILE A 212 5.00 -3.34 7.81
N ARG A 213 4.79 -3.73 6.53
CA ARG A 213 3.45 -3.74 5.91
C ARG A 213 2.46 -4.69 6.57
N GLY A 214 2.94 -5.84 7.05
CA GLY A 214 2.12 -6.83 7.74
C GLY A 214 1.67 -6.32 9.11
N ILE A 215 2.58 -5.75 9.90
CA ILE A 215 2.27 -5.31 11.27
C ILE A 215 1.37 -4.06 11.30
N GLU A 216 1.41 -3.22 10.27
CA GLU A 216 0.55 -2.04 10.15
C GLU A 216 -0.81 -2.32 9.50
N SER A 217 -1.05 -3.53 9.01
CA SER A 217 -2.29 -3.93 8.34
C SER A 217 -3.49 -3.84 9.30
N PHE A 218 -4.54 -3.15 8.87
CA PHE A 218 -5.78 -2.97 9.63
C PHE A 218 -6.94 -3.78 9.06
N GLU A 219 -7.17 -3.70 7.76
CA GLU A 219 -8.37 -4.25 7.09
C GLU A 219 -8.54 -5.75 7.33
N VAL A 220 -7.46 -6.51 7.16
CA VAL A 220 -7.47 -7.98 7.31
C VAL A 220 -7.72 -8.39 8.77
N PRO A 221 -6.98 -7.87 9.76
CA PRO A 221 -7.29 -8.16 11.15
C PRO A 221 -8.68 -7.68 11.60
N ALA A 222 -9.17 -6.54 11.11
CA ALA A 222 -10.49 -6.05 11.48
C ALA A 222 -11.62 -6.96 10.96
N LEU A 223 -11.54 -7.38 9.69
CA LEU A 223 -12.62 -8.13 9.04
C LEU A 223 -12.54 -9.65 9.24
N ILE A 224 -11.34 -10.20 9.48
CA ILE A 224 -11.13 -11.64 9.68
C ILE A 224 -10.72 -11.94 11.12
N GLY A 225 -9.80 -11.17 11.68
CA GLY A 225 -9.23 -11.38 13.01
C GLY A 225 -10.23 -11.16 14.13
N ILE A 226 -10.96 -10.02 14.15
CA ILE A 226 -11.96 -9.73 15.20
C ILE A 226 -13.04 -10.82 15.26
N PRO A 227 -13.70 -11.24 14.15
CA PRO A 227 -14.65 -12.34 14.20
C PRO A 227 -14.04 -13.67 14.66
N ALA A 228 -12.75 -13.90 14.39
CA ALA A 228 -11.99 -15.05 14.85
C ALA A 228 -11.48 -14.93 16.31
N ARG A 229 -11.73 -13.79 16.99
CA ARG A 229 -11.17 -13.44 18.30
C ARG A 229 -9.63 -13.41 18.32
N ILE A 230 -9.02 -13.05 17.20
CA ILE A 230 -7.58 -12.85 17.04
C ILE A 230 -7.33 -11.35 16.97
N TYR A 231 -7.00 -10.77 18.11
CA TYR A 231 -6.67 -9.35 18.22
C TYR A 231 -5.19 -9.10 17.93
N VAL A 232 -4.91 -8.00 17.22
CA VAL A 232 -3.57 -7.47 16.93
C VAL A 232 -3.56 -5.98 17.30
N PHE A 233 -2.38 -5.35 17.38
CA PHE A 233 -2.29 -3.96 17.82
C PHE A 233 -3.21 -3.01 17.02
N THR A 234 -3.30 -3.16 15.70
CA THR A 234 -4.14 -2.30 14.85
C THR A 234 -5.63 -2.38 15.21
N THR A 235 -6.14 -3.56 15.56
CA THR A 235 -7.56 -3.73 15.95
C THR A 235 -7.82 -3.26 17.37
N LYS A 236 -6.90 -3.49 18.32
CA LYS A 236 -7.04 -2.94 19.69
C LYS A 236 -6.97 -1.42 19.72
N ILE A 237 -6.15 -0.80 18.86
CA ILE A 237 -6.13 0.66 18.70
C ILE A 237 -7.48 1.15 18.18
N TYR A 238 -8.06 0.46 17.19
CA TYR A 238 -9.39 0.78 16.68
C TYR A 238 -10.49 0.63 17.74
N GLU A 239 -10.51 -0.46 18.51
CA GLU A 239 -11.49 -0.65 19.58
C GLU A 239 -11.38 0.43 20.67
N ALA A 240 -10.16 0.79 21.09
CA ALA A 240 -9.94 1.84 22.08
C ALA A 240 -10.38 3.22 21.59
N ALA A 241 -10.15 3.55 20.31
CA ALA A 241 -10.51 4.85 19.74
C ALA A 241 -12.00 4.96 19.37
N SER A 242 -12.63 3.86 18.95
CA SER A 242 -14.02 3.83 18.46
C SER A 242 -15.03 3.45 19.56
N GLY A 243 -14.57 2.97 20.71
CA GLY A 243 -15.41 2.67 21.87
C GLY A 243 -16.08 3.91 22.46
N PHE A 244 -17.15 3.72 23.24
CA PHE A 244 -17.84 4.82 23.93
C PHE A 244 -17.76 4.64 25.46
N PRO A 245 -17.15 5.59 26.20
CA PRO A 245 -16.45 6.78 25.71
C PRO A 245 -15.11 6.44 25.01
N PRO A 246 -14.64 7.25 24.04
CA PRO A 246 -13.36 6.99 23.36
C PRO A 246 -12.15 7.07 24.30
N ALA A 247 -11.38 6.00 24.38
CA ALA A 247 -10.15 5.90 25.17
C ALA A 247 -8.92 6.26 24.32
N LEU A 248 -8.85 7.51 23.84
CA LEU A 248 -7.79 7.96 22.94
C LEU A 248 -6.39 7.81 23.54
N GLY A 249 -6.22 8.04 24.84
CA GLY A 249 -4.93 7.85 25.54
C GLY A 249 -4.44 6.40 25.47
N LEU A 250 -5.34 5.43 25.71
CA LEU A 250 -5.07 3.99 25.57
C LEU A 250 -4.77 3.60 24.11
N ALA A 251 -5.52 4.16 23.16
CA ALA A 251 -5.23 4.00 21.74
C ALA A 251 -3.83 4.52 21.38
N GLY A 252 -3.43 5.67 21.94
CA GLY A 252 -2.09 6.25 21.79
C GLY A 252 -0.99 5.39 22.41
N ALA A 253 -1.23 4.77 23.57
CA ALA A 253 -0.28 3.87 24.20
C ALA A 253 -0.03 2.62 23.34
N ASN A 254 -1.10 1.96 22.87
CA ASN A 254 -1.01 0.82 21.94
C ASN A 254 -0.39 1.21 20.59
N ALA A 255 -0.66 2.42 20.09
CA ALA A 255 -0.02 2.95 18.90
C ALA A 255 1.48 3.19 19.10
N SER A 256 1.92 3.58 20.30
CA SER A 256 3.32 3.90 20.59
C SER A 256 4.25 2.68 20.41
N ILE A 257 3.85 1.50 20.87
CA ILE A 257 4.63 0.27 20.68
C ILE A 257 4.69 -0.14 19.19
N LEU A 258 3.58 -0.01 18.48
CA LEU A 258 3.54 -0.29 17.04
C LEU A 258 4.42 0.70 16.26
N LEU A 259 4.38 1.99 16.61
CA LEU A 259 5.27 3.02 16.05
C LEU A 259 6.73 2.68 16.31
N PHE A 260 7.08 2.27 17.54
CA PHE A 260 8.45 1.87 17.89
C PHE A 260 8.93 0.71 17.01
N ILE A 261 8.10 -0.33 16.83
CA ILE A 261 8.43 -1.49 15.98
C ILE A 261 8.61 -1.05 14.51
N SER A 262 7.72 -0.21 13.99
CA SER A 262 7.80 0.29 12.61
C SER A 262 9.03 1.17 12.39
N VAL A 263 9.35 2.08 13.31
CA VAL A 263 10.55 2.93 13.25
C VAL A 263 11.81 2.08 13.31
N LEU A 264 11.88 1.10 14.21
CA LEU A 264 13.00 0.15 14.29
C LEU A 264 13.14 -0.64 12.99
N GLY A 265 12.04 -1.13 12.43
CA GLY A 265 12.02 -1.84 11.16
C GLY A 265 12.54 -0.97 10.01
N VAL A 266 12.07 0.27 9.89
CA VAL A 266 12.54 1.22 8.86
C VAL A 266 14.02 1.56 9.06
N PHE A 267 14.47 1.77 10.29
CA PHE A 267 15.88 2.01 10.60
C PHE A 267 16.76 0.85 10.17
N LEU A 268 16.38 -0.39 10.50
CA LEU A 268 17.08 -1.59 10.06
C LEU A 268 17.07 -1.71 8.53
N TYR A 269 15.93 -1.44 7.88
CA TYR A 269 15.80 -1.45 6.42
C TYR A 269 16.77 -0.45 5.76
N GLN A 270 16.82 0.78 6.27
CA GLN A 270 17.73 1.81 5.79
C GLN A 270 19.19 1.38 5.97
N LYS A 271 19.57 0.87 7.15
CA LYS A 271 20.94 0.39 7.42
C LYS A 271 21.37 -0.73 6.47
N MET A 272 20.46 -1.67 6.15
CA MET A 272 20.73 -2.78 5.23
C MET A 272 20.82 -2.35 3.76
N THR A 273 20.21 -1.22 3.42
CA THR A 273 20.14 -0.70 2.05
C THR A 273 21.16 0.42 1.79
N ALA A 274 21.68 1.06 2.84
CA ALA A 274 22.63 2.19 2.77
C ALA A 274 23.97 1.84 2.11
N GLN A 275 24.40 0.58 2.14
CA GLN A 275 25.68 0.14 1.54
C GLN A 275 25.59 -0.08 0.01
N LYS A 276 24.49 0.30 -0.65
CA LYS A 276 24.19 -0.13 -2.03
C LYS A 276 24.48 0.87 -3.15
N GLU A 277 25.14 2.00 -2.88
CA GLU A 277 25.78 2.76 -3.98
C GLU A 277 26.91 1.95 -4.67
N SER A 278 27.31 0.78 -4.13
CA SER A 278 28.33 -0.10 -4.73
C SER A 278 27.80 -1.26 -5.59
N PHE A 279 26.49 -1.39 -5.83
CA PHE A 279 25.95 -2.47 -6.69
C PHE A 279 25.52 -2.01 -8.08
N THR A 280 25.92 -0.79 -8.48
CA THR A 280 25.85 -0.33 -9.86
C THR A 280 27.25 -0.32 -10.46
N THR A 281 27.72 -1.46 -10.95
CA THR A 281 28.56 -1.45 -12.15
C THR A 281 27.62 -1.36 -13.36
N ILE A 282 26.91 -0.23 -13.49
CA ILE A 282 26.49 0.19 -14.83
C ILE A 282 27.79 0.60 -15.52
N THR A 283 28.52 -0.40 -16.02
CA THR A 283 29.45 -0.15 -17.11
C THR A 283 28.62 0.26 -18.33
N GLY A 284 29.19 1.00 -19.27
CA GLY A 284 28.51 1.36 -20.52
C GLY A 284 28.08 0.18 -21.41
N LYS A 285 28.19 -1.06 -20.92
CA LYS A 285 27.69 -2.28 -21.56
C LYS A 285 26.33 -2.61 -20.95
N GLY A 286 25.26 -2.46 -21.73
CA GLY A 286 23.93 -2.87 -21.32
C GLY A 286 23.90 -4.37 -21.02
N PHE A 287 23.70 -4.74 -19.76
CA PHE A 287 23.50 -6.12 -19.36
C PHE A 287 22.06 -6.54 -19.68
N ARG A 288 21.89 -7.65 -20.41
CA ARG A 288 20.59 -8.31 -20.57
C ARG A 288 20.64 -9.62 -19.78
N PRO A 289 19.82 -9.77 -18.72
CA PRO A 289 19.74 -11.02 -17.98
C PRO A 289 19.49 -12.19 -18.94
N ARG A 290 20.36 -13.21 -18.93
CA ARG A 290 20.14 -14.42 -19.71
C ARG A 290 18.88 -15.13 -19.21
N ILE A 291 17.96 -15.40 -20.13
CA ILE A 291 16.72 -16.12 -19.83
C ILE A 291 17.06 -17.61 -19.63
N ILE A 292 16.62 -18.18 -18.51
CA ILE A 292 16.73 -19.59 -18.19
C ILE A 292 15.68 -20.37 -18.98
N ASP A 293 16.11 -21.37 -19.74
CA ASP A 293 15.22 -22.30 -20.44
C ASP A 293 14.75 -23.41 -19.49
N LEU A 294 13.44 -23.46 -19.23
CA LEU A 294 12.81 -24.49 -18.40
C LEU A 294 12.47 -25.77 -19.18
N GLY A 295 12.78 -25.86 -20.47
CA GLY A 295 12.41 -26.97 -21.34
C GLY A 295 10.90 -27.17 -21.37
N ARG A 296 10.43 -28.39 -21.04
CA ARG A 296 8.99 -28.69 -20.94
C ARG A 296 8.33 -28.09 -19.69
N GLY A 297 9.11 -27.80 -18.64
CA GLY A 297 8.61 -27.21 -17.39
C GLY A 297 8.02 -25.80 -17.55
N LYS A 298 8.30 -25.11 -18.66
CA LYS A 298 7.75 -23.78 -18.96
C LYS A 298 6.21 -23.77 -19.04
N TYR A 299 5.60 -24.86 -19.50
CA TYR A 299 4.13 -24.97 -19.55
C TYR A 299 3.53 -25.21 -18.18
N LEU A 300 4.22 -25.95 -17.30
CA LEU A 300 3.80 -26.13 -15.91
C LEU A 300 3.91 -24.81 -15.14
N ALA A 301 4.99 -24.04 -15.35
CA ALA A 301 5.12 -22.70 -14.78
C ALA A 301 4.00 -21.76 -15.28
N SER A 302 3.68 -21.79 -16.58
CA SER A 302 2.60 -21.00 -17.14
C SER A 302 1.23 -21.40 -16.57
N ALA A 303 0.94 -22.70 -16.48
CA ALA A 303 -0.27 -23.22 -15.87
C ALA A 303 -0.39 -22.84 -14.38
N GLY A 304 0.72 -22.90 -13.64
CA GLY A 304 0.80 -22.46 -12.25
C GLY A 304 0.49 -20.97 -12.10
N CYS A 305 1.04 -20.11 -12.97
CA CYS A 305 0.72 -18.68 -12.99
C CYS A 305 -0.76 -18.42 -13.35
N ILE A 306 -1.31 -19.14 -14.33
CA ILE A 306 -2.73 -19.03 -14.70
C ILE A 306 -3.60 -19.39 -13.50
N LEU A 307 -3.36 -20.54 -12.87
CA LEU A 307 -4.10 -20.97 -11.68
C LEU A 307 -3.96 -19.94 -10.55
N PHE A 308 -2.75 -19.45 -10.31
CA PHE A 308 -2.49 -18.43 -9.31
C PHE A 308 -3.35 -17.17 -9.52
N PHE A 309 -3.37 -16.60 -10.72
CA PHE A 309 -4.20 -15.41 -10.99
C PHE A 309 -5.70 -15.73 -10.99
N MET A 310 -6.10 -16.92 -11.46
CA MET A 310 -7.49 -17.35 -11.37
C MET A 310 -7.96 -17.36 -9.91
N VAL A 311 -7.15 -17.88 -9.00
CA VAL A 311 -7.50 -17.98 -7.56
C VAL A 311 -7.34 -16.65 -6.83
N THR A 312 -6.29 -15.88 -7.10
CA THR A 312 -5.93 -14.70 -6.29
C THR A 312 -6.51 -13.38 -6.81
N LEU A 313 -6.86 -13.31 -8.09
CA LEU A 313 -7.37 -12.10 -8.73
C LEU A 313 -8.80 -12.30 -9.24
N PHE A 314 -9.01 -13.27 -10.14
CA PHE A 314 -10.30 -13.40 -10.82
C PHE A 314 -11.39 -13.96 -9.90
N LEU A 315 -11.11 -14.98 -9.11
CA LEU A 315 -12.09 -15.60 -8.22
C LEU A 315 -12.64 -14.61 -7.16
N PRO A 316 -11.81 -13.82 -6.44
CA PRO A 316 -12.24 -12.70 -5.62
C PRO A 316 -13.17 -11.70 -6.33
N VAL A 317 -12.79 -11.25 -7.52
CA VAL A 317 -13.59 -10.29 -8.30
C VAL A 317 -14.91 -10.91 -8.75
N LEU A 318 -14.91 -12.18 -9.15
CA LEU A 318 -16.11 -12.92 -9.52
C LEU A 318 -17.04 -13.13 -8.31
N ALA A 319 -16.51 -13.34 -7.11
CA ALA A 319 -17.32 -13.42 -5.89
C ALA A 319 -18.04 -12.11 -5.59
N LEU A 320 -17.35 -10.97 -5.72
CA LEU A 320 -17.97 -9.64 -5.61
C LEU A 320 -19.02 -9.43 -6.71
N LEU A 321 -18.68 -9.74 -7.97
CA LEU A 321 -19.61 -9.61 -9.09
C LEU A 321 -20.86 -10.46 -8.88
N GLY A 322 -20.73 -11.74 -8.55
CA GLY A 322 -21.88 -12.62 -8.29
C GLY A 322 -22.78 -12.11 -7.17
N THR A 323 -22.16 -11.69 -6.06
CA THR A 323 -22.90 -11.16 -4.88
C THR A 323 -23.55 -9.80 -5.16
N SER A 324 -22.98 -8.99 -6.05
CA SER A 324 -23.52 -7.66 -6.38
C SER A 324 -24.87 -7.67 -7.10
N PHE A 325 -25.23 -8.79 -7.75
CA PHE A 325 -26.50 -8.94 -8.44
C PHE A 325 -27.58 -9.61 -7.57
N SER A 326 -27.24 -10.13 -6.38
CA SER A 326 -28.17 -10.89 -5.55
C SER A 326 -28.82 -10.01 -4.47
N ARG A 327 -30.15 -9.95 -4.45
CA ARG A 327 -30.92 -9.18 -3.45
C ARG A 327 -30.82 -9.74 -2.02
N HIS A 328 -30.64 -11.06 -1.91
CA HIS A 328 -30.37 -11.76 -0.65
C HIS A 328 -29.17 -12.67 -0.89
N MET A 329 -28.46 -13.09 0.17
CA MET A 329 -27.38 -14.06 0.00
C MET A 329 -27.96 -15.35 -0.58
N VAL A 330 -27.56 -15.71 -1.79
CA VAL A 330 -27.94 -16.97 -2.39
C VAL A 330 -26.68 -17.77 -2.68
N ALA A 331 -26.72 -19.06 -2.35
CA ALA A 331 -25.79 -20.03 -2.91
C ALA A 331 -25.81 -19.92 -4.45
N LEU A 332 -24.71 -20.26 -5.13
CA LEU A 332 -24.61 -20.26 -6.59
C LEU A 332 -25.45 -21.42 -7.19
N THR A 333 -26.77 -21.39 -6.99
CA THR A 333 -27.71 -22.35 -7.56
C THR A 333 -28.32 -21.80 -8.84
N PRO A 334 -28.74 -22.65 -9.81
CA PRO A 334 -29.44 -22.21 -11.01
C PRO A 334 -30.69 -21.35 -10.72
N GLU A 335 -31.35 -21.56 -9.58
CA GLU A 335 -32.50 -20.76 -9.14
C GLU A 335 -32.10 -19.35 -8.65
N ALA A 336 -30.88 -19.20 -8.10
CA ALA A 336 -30.35 -17.92 -7.66
C ALA A 336 -30.21 -16.91 -8.81
N PHE A 337 -29.80 -17.39 -9.98
CA PHE A 337 -29.64 -16.56 -11.18
C PHE A 337 -30.95 -15.95 -11.66
N LYS A 338 -32.11 -16.55 -11.33
CA LYS A 338 -33.43 -15.99 -11.66
C LYS A 338 -33.78 -14.76 -10.81
N ASN A 339 -33.11 -14.57 -9.68
CA ASN A 339 -33.32 -13.46 -8.76
C ASN A 339 -32.27 -12.35 -8.89
N PHE A 340 -31.48 -12.35 -9.98
CA PHE A 340 -30.50 -11.30 -10.24
C PHE A 340 -31.19 -9.96 -10.51
N SER A 341 -30.70 -8.91 -9.87
CA SER A 341 -31.27 -7.58 -9.92
C SER A 341 -30.18 -6.51 -9.95
N LEU A 342 -30.50 -5.37 -10.57
CA LEU A 342 -29.68 -4.15 -10.53
C LEU A 342 -30.08 -3.19 -9.40
N GLU A 343 -30.94 -3.63 -8.48
CA GLU A 343 -31.45 -2.83 -7.37
C GLU A 343 -30.32 -2.32 -6.46
N GLU A 344 -29.34 -3.16 -6.15
CA GLU A 344 -28.16 -2.75 -5.36
C GLU A 344 -27.35 -1.65 -6.05
N TYR A 345 -27.16 -1.74 -7.37
CA TYR A 345 -26.50 -0.68 -8.13
C TYR A 345 -27.32 0.61 -8.11
N ARG A 346 -28.65 0.54 -8.20
CA ARG A 346 -29.52 1.71 -8.07
C ARG A 346 -29.43 2.32 -6.67
N PHE A 347 -29.43 1.49 -5.63
CA PHE A 347 -29.25 1.94 -4.24
C PHE A 347 -27.90 2.64 -4.06
N VAL A 348 -26.80 1.99 -4.44
CA VAL A 348 -25.44 2.52 -4.33
C VAL A 348 -25.27 3.84 -5.08
N LEU A 349 -25.86 3.98 -6.28
CA LEU A 349 -25.77 5.20 -7.10
C LEU A 349 -26.72 6.33 -6.65
N SER A 350 -27.77 6.03 -5.89
CA SER A 350 -28.76 7.03 -5.45
C SER A 350 -28.62 7.42 -3.99
N TYR A 351 -27.98 6.59 -3.16
CA TYR A 351 -27.89 6.84 -1.73
C TYR A 351 -26.98 8.07 -1.43
N PRO A 352 -27.47 9.09 -0.72
CA PRO A 352 -26.75 10.36 -0.53
C PRO A 352 -25.38 10.20 0.14
N ILE A 353 -25.22 9.25 1.05
CA ILE A 353 -23.95 9.01 1.75
C ILE A 353 -22.92 8.42 0.79
N ILE A 354 -23.31 7.45 -0.04
CA ILE A 354 -22.39 6.80 -0.99
C ILE A 354 -21.98 7.77 -2.10
N THR A 355 -22.93 8.52 -2.65
CA THR A 355 -22.64 9.52 -3.70
C THR A 355 -21.72 10.64 -3.19
N ARG A 356 -21.96 11.12 -1.95
CA ARG A 356 -21.05 12.05 -1.27
C ARG A 356 -19.68 11.42 -1.04
N ALA A 357 -19.63 10.17 -0.60
CA ALA A 357 -18.37 9.46 -0.37
C ALA A 357 -17.55 9.28 -1.66
N PHE A 358 -18.21 9.00 -2.78
CA PHE A 358 -17.59 8.98 -4.10
C PHE A 358 -16.94 10.33 -4.44
N ARG A 359 -17.71 11.43 -4.32
CA ARG A 359 -17.22 12.78 -4.59
C ARG A 359 -16.04 13.14 -3.67
N ASN A 360 -16.18 12.90 -2.37
CA ASN A 360 -15.15 13.20 -1.38
C ASN A 360 -13.87 12.40 -1.65
N SER A 361 -13.98 11.12 -2.02
CA SER A 361 -12.82 10.27 -2.35
C SER A 361 -12.09 10.77 -3.59
N VAL A 362 -12.82 11.19 -4.63
CA VAL A 362 -12.21 11.77 -5.85
C VAL A 362 -11.53 13.10 -5.54
N ILE A 363 -12.17 13.98 -4.76
CA ILE A 363 -11.60 15.26 -4.32
C ILE A 363 -10.32 15.02 -3.52
N LEU A 364 -10.35 14.11 -2.54
CA LEU A 364 -9.19 13.79 -1.71
C LEU A 364 -8.07 13.15 -2.51
N ALA A 365 -8.38 12.25 -3.44
CA ALA A 365 -7.37 11.61 -4.29
C ALA A 365 -6.70 12.59 -5.24
N ALA A 366 -7.46 13.47 -5.88
CA ALA A 366 -6.90 14.51 -6.74
C ALA A 366 -6.14 15.58 -5.92
N GLY A 367 -6.69 15.98 -4.77
CA GLY A 367 -6.09 16.95 -3.87
C GLY A 367 -4.77 16.46 -3.27
N SER A 368 -4.76 15.26 -2.70
CA SER A 368 -3.55 14.65 -2.11
C SER A 368 -2.49 14.45 -3.17
N ALA A 369 -2.83 13.90 -4.34
CA ALA A 369 -1.90 13.72 -5.44
C ALA A 369 -1.29 15.03 -5.91
N THR A 370 -2.09 16.10 -6.01
CA THR A 370 -1.62 17.41 -6.43
C THR A 370 -0.66 18.01 -5.41
N VAL A 371 -1.05 18.03 -4.13
CA VAL A 371 -0.22 18.60 -3.06
C VAL A 371 1.06 17.79 -2.86
N VAL A 372 0.96 16.46 -2.84
CA VAL A 372 2.13 15.58 -2.71
C VAL A 372 3.09 15.80 -3.87
N MET A 373 2.63 15.71 -5.12
CA MET A 373 3.54 15.86 -6.27
C MET A 373 4.10 17.27 -6.38
N PHE A 374 3.34 18.30 -6.01
CA PHE A 374 3.84 19.66 -5.96
C PHE A 374 4.98 19.78 -4.93
N LEU A 375 4.74 19.39 -3.68
CA LEU A 375 5.75 19.46 -2.62
C LEU A 375 6.96 18.60 -2.94
N THR A 376 6.76 17.35 -3.37
CA THR A 376 7.87 16.42 -3.62
C THR A 376 8.64 16.78 -4.89
N SER A 377 8.05 17.45 -5.87
CA SER A 377 8.79 17.99 -7.03
C SER A 377 9.75 19.11 -6.62
N ILE A 378 9.33 20.00 -5.70
CA ILE A 378 10.19 21.05 -5.15
C ILE A 378 11.32 20.43 -4.33
N ILE A 379 10.98 19.46 -3.49
CA ILE A 379 11.97 18.76 -2.65
C ILE A 379 12.98 18.02 -3.53
N ALA A 380 12.52 17.25 -4.51
CA ALA A 380 13.38 16.54 -5.46
C ALA A 380 14.27 17.51 -6.25
N TRP A 381 13.76 18.68 -6.62
CA TRP A 381 14.58 19.72 -7.26
C TRP A 381 15.70 20.18 -6.33
N ILE A 382 15.38 20.51 -5.08
CA ILE A 382 16.39 20.96 -4.10
C ILE A 382 17.43 19.86 -3.86
N THR A 383 17.01 18.62 -3.65
CA THR A 383 17.91 17.52 -3.27
C THR A 383 18.77 17.05 -4.45
N VAL A 384 18.23 17.04 -5.67
CA VAL A 384 18.96 16.58 -6.88
C VAL A 384 19.74 17.70 -7.58
N ARG A 385 19.17 18.91 -7.72
CA ARG A 385 19.73 19.97 -8.59
C ARG A 385 20.57 21.00 -7.83
N THR A 386 20.43 21.12 -6.51
CA THR A 386 21.11 22.19 -5.74
C THR A 386 22.18 21.63 -4.79
N LYS A 387 23.14 22.47 -4.38
CA LYS A 387 24.18 22.14 -3.40
C LYS A 387 23.97 22.83 -2.04
N ILE A 388 22.73 23.19 -1.72
CA ILE A 388 22.42 23.98 -0.52
C ILE A 388 22.72 23.15 0.74
N PRO A 389 23.43 23.70 1.75
CA PRO A 389 23.66 23.00 3.02
C PRO A 389 22.32 22.70 3.70
N GLY A 390 22.20 21.52 4.32
CA GLY A 390 20.98 21.07 5.00
C GLY A 390 19.92 20.39 4.11
N ARG A 391 20.13 20.28 2.79
CA ARG A 391 19.20 19.58 1.87
C ARG A 391 18.89 18.14 2.27
N TRP A 392 19.83 17.46 2.95
CA TRP A 392 19.65 16.09 3.46
C TRP A 392 18.50 15.98 4.47
N MET A 393 18.16 17.06 5.17
CA MET A 393 17.03 17.09 6.11
C MET A 393 15.70 16.88 5.39
N LEU A 394 15.57 17.39 4.16
CA LEU A 394 14.35 17.19 3.37
C LEU A 394 14.17 15.72 3.00
N ASP A 395 15.25 15.05 2.57
CA ASP A 395 15.21 13.61 2.31
C ASP A 395 14.83 12.87 3.61
N ALA A 396 15.50 13.15 4.73
CA ALA A 396 15.17 12.50 6.00
C ALA A 396 13.69 12.71 6.41
N LEU A 397 13.22 13.96 6.44
CA LEU A 397 11.87 14.31 6.88
C LEU A 397 10.78 13.75 5.95
N THR A 398 10.99 13.74 4.62
CA THR A 398 10.02 13.18 3.68
C THR A 398 9.92 11.65 3.75
N PHE A 399 10.95 10.98 4.24
CA PHE A 399 10.93 9.54 4.43
C PHE A 399 10.33 9.11 5.77
N ILE A 400 10.33 9.95 6.82
CA ILE A 400 9.76 9.61 8.14
C ILE A 400 8.34 9.00 8.08
N PRO A 401 7.39 9.54 7.31
CA PRO A 401 6.03 9.00 7.25
C PRO A 401 5.93 7.54 6.80
N ILE A 402 6.97 6.98 6.15
CA ILE A 402 6.99 5.58 5.75
C ILE A 402 6.95 4.61 6.96
N ALA A 403 7.34 5.09 8.14
CA ALA A 403 7.32 4.35 9.39
C ALA A 403 6.00 4.52 10.17
N ILE A 404 5.05 5.31 9.67
CA ILE A 404 3.80 5.65 10.36
C ILE A 404 2.65 4.85 9.75
N PRO A 405 2.18 3.77 10.41
CA PRO A 405 0.95 3.08 10.07
C PRO A 405 -0.24 4.03 9.87
N GLY A 406 -1.14 3.69 8.95
CA GLY A 406 -2.36 4.48 8.72
C GLY A 406 -3.22 4.63 9.99
N VAL A 407 -3.34 3.57 10.79
CA VAL A 407 -4.03 3.59 12.09
C VAL A 407 -3.40 4.62 13.05
N ILE A 408 -2.07 4.66 13.10
CA ILE A 408 -1.33 5.62 13.93
C ILE A 408 -1.50 7.04 13.39
N MET A 409 -1.49 7.21 12.06
CA MET A 409 -1.79 8.50 11.42
C MET A 409 -3.19 9.00 11.79
N GLY A 410 -4.19 8.12 11.81
CA GLY A 410 -5.55 8.45 12.22
C GLY A 410 -5.59 8.97 13.66
N VAL A 411 -5.12 8.18 14.62
CA VAL A 411 -5.13 8.55 16.05
C VAL A 411 -4.30 9.81 16.33
N SER A 412 -3.11 9.92 15.72
CA SER A 412 -2.26 11.11 15.91
C SER A 412 -2.90 12.37 15.35
N MET A 413 -3.55 12.32 14.18
CA MET A 413 -4.22 13.49 13.60
C MET A 413 -5.41 13.95 14.44
N ILE A 414 -6.13 13.02 15.11
CA ILE A 414 -7.13 13.39 16.13
C ILE A 414 -6.47 14.23 17.22
N PHE A 415 -5.35 13.76 17.79
CA PHE A 415 -4.63 14.51 18.83
C PHE A 415 -4.15 15.89 18.35
N VAL A 416 -3.58 15.97 17.15
CA VAL A 416 -3.10 17.22 16.55
C VAL A 416 -4.23 18.25 16.48
N TYR A 417 -5.35 17.91 15.84
CA TYR A 417 -6.38 18.89 15.46
C TYR A 417 -7.49 19.09 16.47
N LEU A 418 -7.49 18.33 17.57
CA LEU A 418 -8.24 18.67 18.78
C LEU A 418 -7.44 19.61 19.72
N THR A 419 -6.10 19.58 19.66
CA THR A 419 -5.26 20.44 20.52
C THR A 419 -4.92 21.77 19.86
N LEU A 420 -4.58 21.75 18.57
CA LEU A 420 -4.24 22.96 17.84
C LEU A 420 -5.51 23.78 17.57
N PRO A 421 -5.45 25.12 17.66
CA PRO A 421 -6.58 26.01 17.37
C PRO A 421 -6.81 26.16 15.85
N ILE A 422 -6.78 25.05 15.11
CA ILE A 422 -6.98 24.97 13.66
C ILE A 422 -8.24 24.12 13.43
N PRO A 423 -9.39 24.72 13.06
CA PRO A 423 -10.69 24.06 13.07
C PRO A 423 -10.91 23.19 11.83
N ILE A 424 -10.05 22.18 11.63
CA ILE A 424 -10.18 21.23 10.52
C ILE A 424 -10.64 19.83 10.95
N TYR A 425 -10.72 19.56 12.25
CA TYR A 425 -11.29 18.32 12.78
C TYR A 425 -12.74 18.15 12.30
N GLY A 426 -13.10 16.93 11.85
CA GLY A 426 -14.42 16.66 11.28
C GLY A 426 -14.67 17.25 9.88
N THR A 427 -13.64 17.76 9.19
CA THR A 427 -13.75 18.29 7.83
C THR A 427 -12.92 17.46 6.84
N LEU A 428 -13.09 17.64 5.52
CA LEU A 428 -12.23 16.96 4.53
C LEU A 428 -10.74 17.35 4.64
N TRP A 429 -10.42 18.48 5.28
CA TRP A 429 -9.04 18.95 5.39
C TRP A 429 -8.17 18.06 6.27
N ILE A 430 -8.72 17.47 7.35
CA ILE A 430 -7.94 16.55 8.19
C ILE A 430 -7.55 15.28 7.43
N LEU A 431 -8.46 14.76 6.60
CA LEU A 431 -8.20 13.63 5.70
C LEU A 431 -7.16 14.01 4.64
N LEU A 432 -7.27 15.20 4.05
CA LEU A 432 -6.29 15.67 3.06
C LEU A 432 -4.89 15.76 3.67
N VAL A 433 -4.75 16.34 4.86
CA VAL A 433 -3.45 16.45 5.53
C VAL A 433 -2.89 15.07 5.91
N ALA A 434 -3.73 14.16 6.39
CA ALA A 434 -3.33 12.78 6.67
C ALA A 434 -2.81 12.08 5.40
N TYR A 435 -3.53 12.19 4.28
CA TYR A 435 -3.13 11.56 3.01
C TYR A 435 -1.85 12.17 2.45
N VAL A 436 -1.73 13.51 2.48
CA VAL A 436 -0.50 14.18 2.04
C VAL A 436 0.68 13.66 2.85
N THR A 437 0.54 13.60 4.18
CA THR A 437 1.59 13.10 5.08
C THR A 437 1.98 11.65 4.77
N LEU A 438 0.99 10.74 4.69
CA LEU A 438 1.22 9.32 4.40
C LEU A 438 1.89 9.09 3.04
N TYR A 439 1.59 9.93 2.05
CA TYR A 439 2.01 9.70 0.68
C TYR A 439 3.23 10.52 0.22
N LEU A 440 3.77 11.40 1.08
CA LEU A 440 5.05 12.08 0.85
C LEU A 440 6.19 11.13 0.43
N PRO A 441 6.46 9.99 1.11
CA PRO A 441 7.56 9.08 0.75
C PRO A 441 7.41 8.47 -0.66
N TYR A 442 6.17 8.28 -1.10
CA TYR A 442 5.86 7.73 -2.41
C TYR A 442 6.06 8.78 -3.51
N GLY A 443 5.56 10.00 -3.27
CA GLY A 443 5.74 11.12 -4.17
C GLY A 443 7.21 11.51 -4.36
N ILE A 444 8.01 11.52 -3.29
CA ILE A 444 9.45 11.88 -3.38
C ILE A 444 10.23 10.83 -4.16
N ARG A 445 9.91 9.54 -4.00
CA ARG A 445 10.57 8.47 -4.75
C ARG A 445 10.33 8.59 -6.27
N VAL A 446 9.10 8.92 -6.68
CA VAL A 446 8.78 9.13 -8.11
C VAL A 446 9.39 10.43 -8.62
N ALA A 447 9.30 11.51 -7.84
CA ALA A 447 9.81 12.81 -8.24
C ALA A 447 11.34 12.79 -8.40
N SER A 448 12.08 12.24 -7.44
CA SER A 448 13.54 12.12 -7.50
C SER A 448 13.99 11.20 -8.63
N ALA A 449 13.34 10.04 -8.84
CA ALA A 449 13.67 9.15 -9.95
C ALA A 449 13.47 9.82 -11.32
N THR A 450 12.39 10.59 -11.48
CA THR A 450 12.12 11.36 -12.70
C THR A 450 13.18 12.46 -12.89
N MET A 451 13.53 13.17 -11.81
CA MET A 451 14.49 14.28 -11.85
C MET A 451 15.90 13.82 -12.23
N VAL A 452 16.35 12.66 -11.74
CA VAL A 452 17.68 12.10 -12.01
C VAL A 452 17.84 11.63 -13.46
N GLN A 453 16.75 11.23 -14.13
CA GLN A 453 16.80 10.74 -15.52
C GLN A 453 17.15 11.83 -16.54
N ILE A 454 16.93 13.11 -16.21
CA ILE A 454 17.21 14.22 -17.12
C ILE A 454 18.61 14.75 -16.84
N HIS A 455 19.54 14.60 -17.79
CA HIS A 455 20.91 15.08 -17.61
C HIS A 455 20.98 16.61 -17.56
N LYS A 456 21.86 17.15 -16.72
CA LYS A 456 22.03 18.61 -16.53
C LYS A 456 22.52 19.33 -17.79
N GLU A 457 23.14 18.61 -18.71
CA GLU A 457 23.63 19.13 -20.00
C GLU A 457 22.56 19.84 -20.84
N LEU A 458 21.30 19.41 -20.76
CA LEU A 458 20.20 20.09 -21.48
C LEU A 458 19.96 21.51 -20.96
N GLU A 459 20.12 21.72 -19.65
CA GLU A 459 20.03 23.05 -19.03
C GLU A 459 21.25 23.91 -19.39
N GLU A 460 22.44 23.32 -19.41
CA GLU A 460 23.70 23.99 -19.75
C GLU A 460 23.73 24.41 -21.22
N ALA A 461 23.30 23.54 -22.14
CA ALA A 461 23.17 23.85 -23.57
C ALA A 461 22.13 24.97 -23.82
N SER A 462 21.00 24.95 -23.11
CA SER A 462 20.00 26.01 -23.17
C SER A 462 20.55 27.35 -22.68
N THR A 463 21.30 27.33 -21.57
CA THR A 463 21.90 28.54 -20.98
C THR A 463 23.01 29.08 -21.88
N ALA A 464 23.85 28.22 -22.46
CA ALA A 464 24.87 28.58 -23.43
C ALA A 464 24.28 29.19 -24.72
N SER A 465 23.05 28.79 -25.08
CA SER A 465 22.29 29.35 -26.20
C SER A 465 21.59 30.68 -25.86
N GLY A 466 21.87 31.27 -24.69
CA GLY A 466 21.33 32.56 -24.26
C GLY A 466 19.91 32.52 -23.67
N ALA A 467 19.36 31.33 -23.39
CA ALA A 467 18.06 31.22 -22.75
C ALA A 467 18.14 31.60 -21.26
N SER A 468 17.12 32.32 -20.78
CA SER A 468 16.94 32.57 -19.35
C SER A 468 16.51 31.29 -18.61
N TRP A 469 16.74 31.23 -17.29
CA TRP A 469 16.32 30.10 -16.45
C TRP A 469 14.83 29.75 -16.61
N ALA A 470 13.95 30.76 -16.69
CA ALA A 470 12.51 30.53 -16.88
C ALA A 470 12.21 29.90 -18.24
N GLN A 471 12.90 30.33 -19.30
CA GLN A 471 12.75 29.72 -20.63
C GLN A 471 13.24 28.27 -20.61
N THR A 472 14.41 27.99 -20.03
CA THR A 472 14.95 26.64 -19.87
C THR A 472 13.99 25.75 -19.07
N PHE A 473 13.46 26.26 -17.96
CA PHE A 473 12.54 25.52 -17.12
C PHE A 473 11.23 25.18 -17.85
N PHE A 474 10.52 26.18 -18.37
CA PHE A 474 9.20 25.96 -18.96
C PHE A 474 9.23 25.31 -20.36
N ARG A 475 10.30 25.49 -21.14
CA ARG A 475 10.37 24.96 -22.51
C ARG A 475 11.13 23.62 -22.63
N ILE A 476 12.00 23.29 -21.68
CA ILE A 476 12.84 22.09 -21.76
C ILE A 476 12.59 21.20 -20.55
N VAL A 477 12.85 21.70 -19.34
CA VAL A 477 12.88 20.85 -18.14
C VAL A 477 11.48 20.37 -17.74
N LEU A 478 10.51 21.27 -17.59
CA LEU A 478 9.16 20.93 -17.18
C LEU A 478 8.45 19.98 -18.17
N PRO A 479 8.48 20.20 -19.51
CA PRO A 479 7.89 19.26 -20.46
C PRO A 479 8.49 17.86 -20.40
N LEU A 480 9.79 17.75 -20.11
CA LEU A 480 10.47 16.45 -19.95
C LEU A 480 10.15 15.77 -18.61
N LEU A 481 9.94 16.54 -17.54
CA LEU A 481 9.56 16.02 -16.21
C LEU A 481 8.07 15.65 -16.12
N LEU A 482 7.20 16.39 -16.81
CA LEU A 482 5.75 16.31 -16.68
C LEU A 482 5.19 14.89 -16.83
N PRO A 483 5.66 14.05 -17.77
CA PRO A 483 5.18 12.67 -17.90
C PRO A 483 5.47 11.79 -16.67
N GLY A 484 6.64 11.96 -16.05
CA GLY A 484 7.03 11.24 -14.84
C GLY A 484 6.27 11.75 -13.60
N PHE A 485 6.11 13.08 -13.48
CA PHE A 485 5.33 13.67 -12.40
C PHE A 485 3.85 13.31 -12.46
N LEU A 486 3.25 13.25 -13.64
CA LEU A 486 1.87 12.81 -13.79
C LEU A 486 1.72 11.32 -13.47
N SER A 487 2.69 10.49 -13.85
CA SER A 487 2.72 9.09 -13.41
C SER A 487 2.74 8.98 -11.87
N GLY A 488 3.50 9.84 -11.19
CA GLY A 488 3.48 9.97 -9.73
C GLY A 488 2.14 10.46 -9.18
N TRP A 489 1.54 11.47 -9.81
CA TRP A 489 0.24 12.02 -9.42
C TRP A 489 -0.84 10.94 -9.46
N ILE A 490 -0.92 10.19 -10.56
CA ILE A 490 -1.85 9.07 -10.69
C ILE A 490 -1.60 8.03 -9.61
N TYR A 491 -0.34 7.68 -9.38
CA TYR A 491 0.01 6.66 -8.40
C TYR A 491 -0.46 7.06 -6.99
N VAL A 492 -0.23 8.32 -6.59
CA VAL A 492 -0.73 8.87 -5.32
C VAL A 492 -2.25 8.91 -5.27
N ALA A 493 -2.92 9.26 -6.38
CA ALA A 493 -4.37 9.26 -6.46
C ALA A 493 -4.96 7.84 -6.28
N ILE A 494 -4.38 6.83 -6.92
CA ILE A 494 -4.81 5.43 -6.81
C ILE A 494 -4.67 4.94 -5.36
N ILE A 495 -3.53 5.19 -4.70
CA ILE A 495 -3.36 4.74 -3.31
C ILE A 495 -4.27 5.52 -2.35
N SER A 496 -4.53 6.81 -2.60
CA SER A 496 -5.45 7.62 -1.80
C SER A 496 -6.91 7.16 -1.88
N LEU A 497 -7.37 6.72 -3.06
CA LEU A 497 -8.73 6.17 -3.23
C LEU A 497 -8.97 4.87 -2.47
N ARG A 498 -7.90 4.20 -2.07
CA ARG A 498 -7.91 2.89 -1.41
C ARG A 498 -7.61 2.98 0.08
N GLU A 499 -7.33 4.19 0.58
CA GLU A 499 -6.98 4.41 1.98
C GLU A 499 -8.20 4.14 2.87
N LEU A 500 -8.08 3.20 3.81
CA LEU A 500 -9.05 2.99 4.89
C LEU A 500 -8.47 3.28 6.28
N SER A 501 -7.21 2.91 6.49
CA SER A 501 -6.60 2.75 7.81
C SER A 501 -6.53 4.04 8.62
N ALA A 502 -6.26 5.19 8.00
CA ALA A 502 -6.33 6.50 8.63
C ALA A 502 -7.75 7.06 8.57
N SER A 503 -8.44 6.86 7.45
CA SER A 503 -9.77 7.44 7.18
C SER A 503 -10.82 7.02 8.18
N ILE A 504 -10.79 5.77 8.64
CA ILE A 504 -11.79 5.24 9.57
C ILE A 504 -11.80 5.98 10.91
N PHE A 505 -10.67 6.57 11.32
CA PHE A 505 -10.55 7.37 12.55
C PHE A 505 -10.93 8.84 12.35
N LEU A 506 -10.79 9.35 11.11
CA LEU A 506 -10.85 10.78 10.79
C LEU A 506 -12.16 11.20 10.14
N VAL A 507 -12.95 10.23 9.68
CA VAL A 507 -14.24 10.48 9.06
C VAL A 507 -15.24 11.01 10.09
N GLY A 508 -15.95 12.07 9.72
CA GLY A 508 -17.12 12.58 10.44
C GLY A 508 -18.35 12.61 9.53
N GLN A 509 -19.45 13.14 10.06
CA GLN A 509 -20.68 13.32 9.30
C GLN A 509 -20.44 14.25 8.10
N GLY A 510 -20.72 13.78 6.88
CA GLY A 510 -20.54 14.58 5.66
C GLY A 510 -19.16 14.46 5.00
N THR A 511 -18.17 13.87 5.66
CA THR A 511 -16.80 13.71 5.14
C THR A 511 -16.48 12.26 4.79
N GLU A 512 -17.50 11.42 4.61
CA GLU A 512 -17.35 10.00 4.33
C GLU A 512 -16.53 9.78 3.06
N VAL A 513 -15.76 8.69 3.02
CA VAL A 513 -14.99 8.24 1.86
C VAL A 513 -15.36 6.80 1.52
N LEU A 514 -15.15 6.40 0.26
CA LEU A 514 -15.66 5.15 -0.28
C LEU A 514 -15.23 3.93 0.54
N SER A 515 -13.96 3.88 0.95
CA SER A 515 -13.39 2.82 1.79
C SER A 515 -14.11 2.71 3.14
N THR A 516 -14.35 3.83 3.82
CA THR A 516 -15.07 3.86 5.11
C THR A 516 -16.54 3.46 4.97
N VAL A 517 -17.19 3.84 3.86
CA VAL A 517 -18.58 3.44 3.58
C VAL A 517 -18.66 1.95 3.28
N VAL A 518 -17.70 1.39 2.54
CA VAL A 518 -17.58 -0.07 2.35
C VAL A 518 -17.48 -0.78 3.70
N PHE A 519 -16.64 -0.30 4.60
CA PHE A 519 -16.47 -0.87 5.93
C PHE A 519 -17.76 -0.76 6.77
N SER A 520 -18.41 0.41 6.77
CA SER A 520 -19.67 0.63 7.51
C SER A 520 -20.84 -0.20 6.98
N LEU A 521 -20.97 -0.35 5.66
CA LEU A 521 -21.99 -1.23 5.07
C LEU A 521 -21.73 -2.70 5.40
N TRP A 522 -20.46 -3.12 5.46
CA TRP A 522 -20.08 -4.47 5.88
C TRP A 522 -20.45 -4.72 7.35
N ASP A 523 -20.07 -3.80 8.23
CA ASP A 523 -20.40 -3.86 9.66
C ASP A 523 -21.92 -3.85 9.90
N GLY A 524 -22.65 -3.07 9.11
CA GLY A 524 -24.12 -3.05 9.08
C GLY A 524 -24.78 -4.26 8.39
N GLY A 525 -24.01 -5.27 7.95
CA GLY A 525 -24.54 -6.49 7.34
C GLY A 525 -25.09 -6.34 5.91
N SER A 526 -24.88 -5.19 5.25
CA SER A 526 -25.36 -4.89 3.89
C SER A 526 -24.46 -5.48 2.80
N ILE A 527 -24.30 -6.81 2.80
CA ILE A 527 -23.29 -7.53 2.02
C ILE A 527 -23.43 -7.31 0.50
N SER A 528 -24.66 -7.34 -0.03
CA SER A 528 -24.90 -7.14 -1.47
C SER A 528 -24.55 -5.72 -1.92
N SER A 529 -24.87 -4.71 -1.10
CA SER A 529 -24.52 -3.31 -1.37
C SER A 529 -23.01 -3.09 -1.31
N VAL A 530 -22.31 -3.73 -0.37
CA VAL A 530 -20.84 -3.77 -0.31
C VAL A 530 -20.26 -4.34 -1.59
N ALA A 531 -20.80 -5.46 -2.07
CA ALA A 531 -20.33 -6.11 -3.28
C ALA A 531 -20.54 -5.21 -4.53
N ALA A 532 -21.72 -4.60 -4.68
CA ALA A 532 -22.01 -3.67 -5.77
C ALA A 532 -21.11 -2.42 -5.74
N LEU A 533 -20.96 -1.80 -4.57
CA LEU A 533 -20.02 -0.68 -4.39
C LEU A 533 -18.58 -1.10 -4.70
N GLY A 534 -18.18 -2.30 -4.26
CA GLY A 534 -16.86 -2.85 -4.50
C GLY A 534 -16.54 -3.10 -5.97
N VAL A 535 -17.52 -3.60 -6.74
CA VAL A 535 -17.43 -3.75 -8.18
C VAL A 535 -17.24 -2.39 -8.86
N LEU A 536 -18.05 -1.39 -8.51
CA LEU A 536 -17.96 -0.03 -9.07
C LEU A 536 -16.60 0.61 -8.76
N MET A 537 -16.13 0.49 -7.51
CA MET A 537 -14.82 1.00 -7.11
C MET A 537 -13.68 0.32 -7.87
N THR A 538 -13.72 -1.01 -7.97
CA THR A 538 -12.70 -1.79 -8.68
C THR A 538 -12.69 -1.43 -10.17
N PHE A 539 -13.86 -1.34 -10.80
CA PHE A 539 -14.00 -0.91 -12.19
C PHE A 539 -13.44 0.49 -12.42
N PHE A 540 -13.79 1.45 -11.56
CA PHE A 540 -13.29 2.83 -11.64
C PHE A 540 -11.76 2.89 -11.57
N LEU A 541 -11.15 2.15 -10.62
CA LEU A 541 -9.70 2.12 -10.46
C LEU A 541 -8.98 1.43 -11.63
N ILE A 542 -9.57 0.36 -12.20
CA ILE A 542 -9.03 -0.28 -13.41
C ILE A 542 -9.08 0.68 -14.60
N VAL A 543 -10.20 1.38 -14.81
CA VAL A 543 -10.33 2.38 -15.88
C VAL A 543 -9.28 3.48 -15.72
N LEU A 544 -9.10 3.99 -14.49
CA LEU A 544 -8.08 4.99 -14.18
C LEU A 544 -6.68 4.47 -14.53
N ALA A 545 -6.33 3.24 -14.12
CA ALA A 545 -5.03 2.65 -14.45
C ALA A 545 -4.81 2.43 -15.96
N LEU A 546 -5.85 2.03 -16.71
CA LEU A 546 -5.78 1.82 -18.16
C LEU A 546 -5.59 3.13 -18.93
N ILE A 547 -6.27 4.21 -18.51
CA ILE A 547 -6.07 5.56 -19.07
C ILE A 547 -4.59 5.93 -18.97
N VAL A 548 -3.98 5.63 -17.83
CA VAL A 548 -2.62 6.02 -17.50
C VAL A 548 -1.62 5.22 -18.30
N GLN A 549 -1.82 3.91 -18.39
CA GLN A 549 -0.98 3.05 -19.22
C GLN A 549 -1.01 3.49 -20.69
N ARG A 550 -2.20 3.83 -21.22
CA ARG A 550 -2.32 4.35 -22.60
C ARG A 550 -1.59 5.68 -22.77
N TRP A 551 -1.65 6.55 -21.76
CA TRP A 551 -1.04 7.86 -21.82
C TRP A 551 0.50 7.79 -21.75
N GLN A 552 1.04 6.94 -20.87
CA GLN A 552 2.48 6.67 -20.79
C GLN A 552 3.06 6.08 -22.09
N ARG A 553 2.30 5.24 -22.79
CA ARG A 553 2.69 4.72 -24.11
C ARG A 553 2.75 5.84 -25.17
N ARG A 554 1.78 6.76 -25.17
CA ARG A 554 1.76 7.90 -26.11
C ARG A 554 2.94 8.85 -25.92
N LEU A 555 3.41 9.00 -24.68
CA LEU A 555 4.56 9.85 -24.34
C LEU A 555 5.92 9.17 -24.58
N GLY A 556 5.94 7.93 -25.10
CA GLY A 556 7.17 7.21 -25.44
C GLY A 556 8.02 6.77 -24.25
N ILE A 557 7.50 6.86 -23.02
CA ILE A 557 8.17 6.44 -21.79
C ILE A 557 8.21 4.91 -21.67
N LEU A 558 7.11 4.26 -22.06
CA LEU A 558 7.04 2.81 -22.17
C LEU A 558 7.32 2.42 -23.63
N ARG A 559 8.60 2.22 -23.96
CA ARG A 559 9.00 1.58 -25.22
C ARG A 559 8.97 0.06 -25.05
N GLU A 560 7.79 -0.56 -25.18
CA GLU A 560 7.62 -1.97 -25.55
C GLU A 560 6.28 -2.23 -26.24
#